data_AF-A0A8S4Q3Q1-F1
#
_entry.id   AF-A0A8S4Q3Q1-F1
#
_cell.length_a   1.000
_cell.length_b   1.000
_cell.length_c   1.000
_cell.angle_alpha   90.00
_cell.angle_beta   90.00
_cell.angle_gamma   90.00
#
_symmetry.space_group_name_H-M   'P 1'
#
loop_
_entity.id
_entity.type
_entity.pdbx_description
1 polymer ?
#
loop_
_entity_poly.entity_id
_entity_poly.type
_entity_poly.pdbx_seq_one_letter_code
_entity_poly.pdbx_strand_id
1 'polypeptide(L)'
;MIIKMAEGKFSAQTQEQLERKKREKQEKKEEQEFFNDLFTDIGPQMGTHFSTIGLHLGMTDDELKNIQMTDRDASQWGLELLKKWMKNQEEEESGVPVIDTLCKALRKAKRVDLAKKVKKAEEERGSQR
;
A
#
# COMPACT_ATOMS: atom_id res chain seq x y z
N MET A 1 52.49 -9.46 -28.03
CA MET A 1 51.09 -9.09 -28.32
C MET A 1 50.16 -10.09 -27.63
N ILE A 2 49.61 -9.77 -26.46
CA ILE A 2 48.46 -10.50 -25.89
C ILE A 2 47.59 -9.47 -25.16
N ILE A 3 46.51 -9.02 -25.80
CA ILE A 3 45.33 -8.54 -25.09
C ILE A 3 44.12 -9.05 -25.88
N LYS A 4 43.50 -10.11 -25.37
CA LYS A 4 42.13 -10.47 -25.66
C LYS A 4 41.60 -11.18 -24.42
N MET A 5 40.32 -10.96 -24.12
CA MET A 5 39.51 -11.55 -23.05
C MET A 5 39.28 -10.65 -21.83
N ALA A 6 38.45 -9.61 -22.00
CA ALA A 6 37.70 -9.00 -20.90
C ALA A 6 36.27 -8.55 -21.24
N GLU A 7 35.79 -8.72 -22.49
CA GLU A 7 34.55 -8.07 -22.95
C GLU A 7 33.27 -8.91 -22.74
N GLY A 8 33.38 -10.20 -22.41
CA GLY A 8 32.21 -11.10 -22.30
C GLY A 8 31.48 -11.06 -20.95
N LYS A 9 32.17 -10.78 -19.85
CA LYS A 9 31.59 -10.89 -18.49
C LYS A 9 30.87 -9.62 -18.03
N PHE A 10 31.26 -8.46 -18.55
CA PHE A 10 30.68 -7.16 -18.18
C PHE A 10 29.28 -6.94 -18.79
N SER A 11 29.04 -7.48 -19.99
CA SER A 11 27.76 -7.37 -20.71
C SER A 11 26.62 -8.17 -20.04
N ALA A 12 26.87 -9.42 -19.66
CA ALA A 12 25.88 -10.29 -19.01
C ALA A 12 25.50 -9.80 -17.60
N GLN A 13 26.47 -9.29 -16.84
CA GLN A 13 26.25 -8.74 -15.51
C GLN A 13 25.36 -7.48 -15.53
N THR A 14 25.41 -6.72 -16.63
CA THR A 14 24.56 -5.54 -16.86
C THR A 14 23.13 -5.94 -17.26
N GLN A 15 22.97 -7.00 -18.08
CA GLN A 15 21.66 -7.53 -18.44
C GLN A 15 20.92 -8.15 -17.25
N GLU A 16 21.61 -8.92 -16.41
CA GLU A 16 20.99 -9.52 -15.22
C GLU A 16 20.55 -8.46 -14.21
N GLN A 17 21.36 -7.41 -13.99
CA GLN A 17 20.98 -6.28 -13.13
C GLN A 17 19.75 -5.52 -13.69
N LEU A 18 19.67 -5.37 -15.01
CA LEU A 18 18.53 -4.72 -15.64
C LEU A 18 17.24 -5.55 -15.48
N GLU A 19 17.31 -6.86 -15.69
CA GLU A 19 16.17 -7.76 -15.51
C GLU A 19 15.71 -7.84 -14.05
N ARG A 20 16.64 -7.85 -13.08
CA ARG A 20 16.31 -7.76 -11.65
C ARG A 20 15.58 -6.46 -11.32
N LYS A 21 16.10 -5.31 -11.76
CA LYS A 21 15.44 -4.01 -11.57
C LYS A 21 14.06 -3.95 -12.24
N LYS A 22 13.89 -4.57 -13.40
CA LYS A 22 12.57 -4.68 -14.05
C LYS A 22 11.59 -5.50 -13.22
N ARG A 23 12.01 -6.64 -12.67
CA ARG A 23 11.19 -7.49 -11.79
C ARG A 23 10.80 -6.77 -10.51
N GLU A 24 11.76 -6.15 -9.83
CA GLU A 24 11.50 -5.34 -8.62
C GLU A 24 10.51 -4.19 -8.90
N LYS A 25 10.65 -3.52 -10.05
CA LYS A 25 9.72 -2.47 -10.47
C LYS A 25 8.32 -3.02 -10.76
N GLN A 26 8.24 -4.19 -11.38
CA GLN A 26 6.97 -4.85 -11.68
C GLN A 26 6.26 -5.32 -10.40
N GLU A 27 6.98 -5.93 -9.47
CA GLU A 27 6.46 -6.37 -8.17
C GLU A 27 5.92 -5.20 -7.34
N LYS A 28 6.67 -4.08 -7.28
CA LYS A 28 6.20 -2.85 -6.63
C LYS A 28 4.95 -2.29 -7.28
N LYS A 29 4.86 -2.35 -8.62
CA LYS A 29 3.68 -1.89 -9.35
C LYS A 29 2.46 -2.73 -9.04
N GLU A 30 2.59 -4.05 -9.05
CA GLU A 30 1.51 -4.99 -8.71
C GLU A 30 1.04 -4.83 -7.27
N GLU A 31 1.97 -4.59 -6.35
CA GLU A 31 1.65 -4.27 -4.96
C GLU A 31 0.85 -2.98 -4.82
N GLN A 32 1.29 -1.92 -5.50
CA GLN A 32 0.57 -0.64 -5.52
C GLN A 32 -0.84 -0.78 -6.09
N GLU A 33 -0.97 -1.54 -7.18
CA GLU A 33 -2.24 -1.80 -7.85
C GLU A 33 -3.21 -2.56 -6.94
N PHE A 34 -2.73 -3.59 -6.24
CA PHE A 34 -3.50 -4.31 -5.23
C PHE A 34 -4.02 -3.38 -4.12
N PHE A 35 -3.17 -2.52 -3.55
CA PHE A 35 -3.61 -1.60 -2.50
C PHE A 35 -4.62 -0.57 -3.01
N ASN A 36 -4.44 -0.05 -4.23
CA ASN A 36 -5.38 0.88 -4.85
C ASN A 36 -6.77 0.23 -5.04
N ASP A 37 -6.82 -1.00 -5.52
CA ASP A 37 -8.06 -1.74 -5.70
C ASP A 37 -8.74 -2.02 -4.35
N LEU A 38 -7.96 -2.49 -3.38
CA LEU A 38 -8.43 -2.73 -2.02
C LEU A 38 -9.02 -1.46 -1.40
N PHE A 39 -8.33 -0.33 -1.50
CA PHE A 39 -8.78 0.95 -0.94
C PHE A 39 -10.04 1.47 -1.65
N THR A 40 -10.16 1.23 -2.95
CA THR A 40 -11.35 1.59 -3.73
C THR A 40 -12.57 0.78 -3.29
N ASP A 41 -12.41 -0.49 -2.92
CA ASP A 41 -13.50 -1.29 -2.35
C ASP A 41 -13.87 -0.83 -0.93
N ILE A 42 -12.90 -0.76 -0.01
CA ILE A 42 -13.21 -0.57 1.42
C ILE A 42 -13.39 0.89 1.84
N GLY A 43 -12.75 1.83 1.13
CA GLY A 43 -12.75 3.26 1.46
C GLY A 43 -14.15 3.87 1.54
N PRO A 44 -15.01 3.69 0.51
CA PRO A 44 -16.40 4.16 0.53
C PRO A 44 -17.24 3.62 1.68
N GLN A 45 -16.90 2.42 2.16
CA GLN A 45 -17.64 1.77 3.23
C GLN A 45 -17.27 2.31 4.62
N MET A 46 -16.18 3.08 4.76
CA MET A 46 -15.77 3.67 6.04
C MET A 46 -16.73 4.76 6.50
N GLY A 47 -17.24 5.56 5.56
CA GLY A 47 -18.14 6.68 5.84
C GLY A 47 -17.59 7.60 6.93
N THR A 48 -18.44 7.99 7.87
CA THR A 48 -18.08 8.87 9.00
C THR A 48 -17.09 8.27 10.00
N HIS A 49 -16.82 6.96 9.94
CA HIS A 49 -15.84 6.31 10.82
C HIS A 49 -14.40 6.49 10.35
N PHE A 50 -14.16 7.13 9.20
CA PHE A 50 -12.83 7.34 8.64
C PHE A 50 -11.89 8.05 9.64
N SER A 51 -12.39 9.02 10.40
CA SER A 51 -11.59 9.77 11.37
C SER A 51 -11.12 8.88 12.53
N THR A 52 -12.02 8.07 13.10
CA THR A 52 -11.68 7.10 14.15
C THR A 52 -10.69 6.05 13.66
N ILE A 53 -10.88 5.55 12.42
CA ILE A 53 -9.94 4.61 11.80
C ILE A 53 -8.57 5.28 11.62
N GLY A 54 -8.54 6.51 11.11
CA GLY A 54 -7.34 7.29 10.89
C GLY A 54 -6.52 7.53 12.15
N LEU A 55 -7.18 7.87 13.26
CA LEU A 55 -6.53 8.00 14.57
C LEU A 55 -5.86 6.68 15.01
N HIS A 56 -6.52 5.54 14.77
CA HIS A 56 -5.94 4.24 15.07
C HIS A 56 -4.82 3.82 14.10
N LEU A 57 -4.76 4.42 12.92
CA LEU A 57 -3.65 4.32 11.97
C LEU A 57 -2.49 5.28 12.29
N GLY A 58 -2.62 6.09 13.35
CA GLY A 58 -1.58 7.03 13.79
C GLY A 58 -1.63 8.39 13.08
N MET A 59 -2.68 8.67 12.31
CA MET A 59 -2.86 9.99 11.69
C MET A 59 -3.27 11.03 12.73
N THR A 60 -2.83 12.27 12.52
CA THR A 60 -3.16 13.39 13.40
C THR A 60 -4.54 13.97 13.09
N ASP A 61 -5.17 14.62 14.07
CA ASP A 61 -6.45 15.30 13.89
C ASP A 61 -6.42 16.32 12.75
N ASP A 62 -5.31 17.04 12.58
CA ASP A 62 -5.16 18.04 11.53
C ASP A 62 -5.09 17.40 10.14
N GLU A 63 -4.47 16.24 9.99
CA GLU A 63 -4.50 15.49 8.74
C GLU A 63 -5.91 15.00 8.40
N LEU A 64 -6.68 14.58 9.39
CA LEU A 64 -8.06 14.10 9.23
C LEU A 64 -9.02 15.25 8.88
N LYS A 65 -8.86 16.40 9.53
CA LYS A 65 -9.60 17.62 9.18
C LYS A 65 -9.29 18.05 7.76
N ASN A 66 -8.02 18.03 7.34
CA ASN A 66 -7.64 18.37 5.97
C ASN A 66 -8.31 17.43 4.94
N ILE A 67 -8.44 16.13 5.25
CA ILE A 67 -9.20 15.20 4.42
C ILE A 67 -10.68 15.59 4.37
N GLN A 68 -11.29 15.88 5.52
CA GLN A 68 -12.70 16.23 5.62
C GLN A 68 -13.06 17.58 4.97
N MET A 69 -12.13 18.54 4.98
CA MET A 69 -12.31 19.88 4.43
C MET A 69 -12.18 19.93 2.91
N THR A 70 -11.69 18.86 2.28
CA THR A 70 -11.84 18.74 0.83
C THR A 70 -13.32 18.52 0.53
N ASP A 71 -13.88 19.30 -0.40
CA ASP A 71 -15.30 19.29 -0.82
C ASP A 71 -15.66 17.99 -1.54
N ARG A 72 -15.51 16.88 -0.82
CA ARG A 72 -15.65 15.51 -1.26
C ARG A 72 -16.71 14.83 -0.42
N ASP A 73 -17.39 13.89 -1.04
CA ASP A 73 -18.38 13.06 -0.35
C ASP A 73 -17.74 12.24 0.78
N ALA A 74 -18.53 11.92 1.80
CA ALA A 74 -18.09 11.08 2.92
C ALA A 74 -17.61 9.69 2.49
N SER A 75 -18.03 9.21 1.32
CA SER A 75 -17.54 7.98 0.69
C SER A 75 -16.10 8.12 0.16
N GLN A 76 -15.63 9.32 -0.14
CA GLN A 76 -14.27 9.55 -0.62
C GLN A 76 -13.27 9.80 0.51
N TRP A 77 -13.72 10.25 1.69
CA TRP A 77 -12.82 10.50 2.82
C TRP A 77 -12.05 9.24 3.26
N GLY A 78 -12.71 8.08 3.27
CA GLY A 78 -12.05 6.81 3.61
C GLY A 78 -10.99 6.39 2.58
N LEU A 79 -11.24 6.63 1.30
CA LEU A 79 -10.27 6.35 0.24
C LEU A 79 -9.04 7.26 0.37
N GLU A 80 -9.24 8.55 0.58
CA GLU A 80 -8.14 9.52 0.73
C GLU A 80 -7.32 9.27 1.99
N LEU A 81 -7.99 8.91 3.09
CA LEU A 81 -7.34 8.46 4.32
C LEU A 81 -6.37 7.32 4.05
N LEU A 82 -6.83 6.25 3.40
CA LEU A 82 -6.01 5.07 3.14
C LEU A 82 -4.83 5.37 2.21
N LYS A 83 -5.06 6.15 1.15
CA LYS A 83 -3.99 6.60 0.24
C LYS A 83 -2.93 7.40 0.97
N LYS A 84 -3.35 8.36 1.80
CA LYS A 84 -2.43 9.21 2.56
C LYS A 84 -1.65 8.39 3.60
N TRP A 85 -2.34 7.52 4.33
CA TRP A 85 -1.70 6.63 5.29
C TRP A 85 -0.67 5.72 4.62
N MET A 86 -1.01 5.07 3.49
CA MET A 86 -0.08 4.22 2.75
C MET A 86 1.17 4.99 2.29
N LYS A 87 0.98 6.20 1.77
CA LYS A 87 2.09 7.06 1.37
C LYS A 87 3.03 7.38 2.55
N ASN A 88 2.48 7.66 3.73
CA ASN A 88 3.29 7.88 4.94
C ASN A 88 4.09 6.62 5.32
N GLN A 89 3.54 5.42 5.10
CA GLN A 89 4.26 4.16 5.36
C GLN A 89 5.41 3.91 4.36
N GLU A 90 5.22 4.29 3.09
CA GLU A 90 6.28 4.20 2.07
C GLU A 90 7.47 5.12 2.40
N GLU A 91 7.21 6.29 2.97
CA GLU A 91 8.24 7.26 3.34
C GLU A 91 9.01 6.86 4.62
N GLU A 92 8.42 6.09 5.53
CA GLU A 92 9.05 5.69 6.80
C GLU A 92 10.02 4.49 6.70
N GLU A 93 10.20 3.85 5.53
CA GLU A 93 11.01 2.62 5.32
C GLU A 93 10.73 1.49 6.35
N SER A 94 9.58 1.56 7.02
CA SER A 94 9.22 0.65 8.09
C SER A 94 8.62 -0.58 7.44
N GLY A 95 9.38 -1.68 7.35
CA GLY A 95 8.95 -2.98 6.80
C GLY A 95 7.84 -3.68 7.61
N VAL A 96 6.91 -2.91 8.19
CA VAL A 96 5.78 -3.37 8.98
C VAL A 96 4.70 -3.90 8.04
N PRO A 97 4.05 -5.03 8.37
CA PRO A 97 2.93 -5.55 7.59
C PRO A 97 1.76 -4.56 7.59
N VAL A 98 1.64 -3.81 6.48
CA VAL A 98 0.64 -2.78 6.21
C VAL A 98 -0.77 -3.32 6.49
N ILE A 99 -1.09 -4.52 6.02
CA ILE A 99 -2.42 -5.12 6.15
C ILE A 99 -2.79 -5.41 7.61
N ASP A 100 -1.87 -5.89 8.44
CA ASP A 100 -2.16 -6.20 9.83
C ASP A 100 -2.42 -4.93 10.65
N THR A 101 -1.69 -3.85 10.38
CA THR A 101 -1.92 -2.54 10.98
C THR A 101 -3.30 -2.01 10.60
N LEU A 102 -3.66 -2.09 9.33
CA LEU A 102 -4.99 -1.72 8.85
C LEU A 102 -6.09 -2.55 9.52
N CYS A 103 -5.94 -3.87 9.57
CA CYS A 103 -6.90 -4.76 10.22
C CYS A 103 -7.08 -4.44 11.71
N LYS A 104 -5.99 -4.13 12.43
CA LYS A 104 -6.05 -3.74 13.84
C LYS A 104 -6.79 -2.42 14.01
N ALA A 105 -6.52 -1.41 13.18
CA ALA A 105 -7.21 -0.13 13.23
C ALA A 105 -8.71 -0.27 12.96
N LEU A 106 -9.09 -1.05 11.94
CA LEU A 106 -10.48 -1.35 11.61
C LEU A 106 -11.21 -2.05 12.76
N ARG A 107 -10.58 -3.04 13.41
CA ARG A 107 -11.15 -3.74 14.58
C ARG A 107 -11.33 -2.80 15.77
N LYS A 108 -10.36 -1.92 16.03
CA LYS A 108 -10.45 -0.90 17.10
C LYS A 108 -11.60 0.08 16.84
N ALA A 109 -11.81 0.46 15.57
CA ALA A 109 -12.94 1.26 15.13
C ALA A 109 -14.27 0.49 15.03
N LYS A 110 -14.34 -0.75 15.54
CA LYS A 110 -15.50 -1.66 15.48
C LYS A 110 -15.98 -2.03 14.06
N ARG A 111 -15.16 -1.78 13.03
CA ARG A 111 -15.39 -2.17 11.63
C ARG A 111 -14.80 -3.54 11.31
N VAL A 112 -15.28 -4.54 12.05
CA VAL A 112 -14.85 -5.94 11.90
C VAL A 112 -15.24 -6.51 10.53
N ASP A 113 -16.33 -6.00 9.95
CA ASP A 113 -16.77 -6.27 8.58
C ASP A 113 -15.66 -5.93 7.56
N LEU A 114 -15.10 -4.72 7.64
CA LEU A 114 -14.03 -4.28 6.75
C LEU A 114 -12.73 -5.03 7.01
N ALA A 115 -12.40 -5.29 8.28
CA ALA A 115 -11.19 -6.06 8.62
C ALA A 115 -11.22 -7.48 8.04
N LYS A 116 -12.40 -8.12 7.97
CA LYS A 116 -12.56 -9.43 7.33
C LYS A 116 -12.38 -9.35 5.81
N LYS A 117 -12.93 -8.31 5.17
CA LYS A 117 -12.75 -8.08 3.72
C LYS A 117 -11.27 -7.90 3.37
N VAL A 118 -10.55 -7.09 4.14
CA VAL A 118 -9.12 -6.85 3.96
C VAL A 118 -8.31 -8.14 4.07
N LYS A 119 -8.56 -8.95 5.11
CA LYS A 119 -7.87 -10.26 5.25
C LYS A 119 -8.19 -11.21 4.10
N LYS A 120 -9.45 -11.29 3.66
CA LYS A 120 -9.83 -12.14 2.53
C LYS A 120 -9.12 -11.72 1.24
N ALA A 121 -9.04 -10.42 0.96
CA ALA A 121 -8.32 -9.89 -0.20
C ALA A 121 -6.81 -10.20 -0.14
N GLU A 122 -6.21 -10.12 1.06
CA GLU A 122 -4.81 -10.52 1.28
C GLU A 122 -4.58 -12.02 1.05
N GLU A 123 -5.48 -12.88 1.56
CA GLU A 123 -5.44 -14.33 1.36
C GLU A 123 -5.59 -14.72 -0.12
N GLU A 124 -6.49 -14.06 -0.86
CA GLU A 124 -6.70 -14.27 -2.29
C GLU A 124 -5.45 -13.89 -3.11
N ARG A 125 -4.77 -12.79 -2.77
CA ARG A 125 -3.48 -12.40 -3.36
C ARG A 125 -2.38 -13.43 -3.08
N GLY A 126 -2.34 -13.96 -1.85
CA GLY A 126 -1.36 -14.98 -1.45
C GLY A 126 -1.55 -16.32 -2.15
N SER A 127 -2.78 -16.67 -2.52
CA SER A 127 -3.09 -17.92 -3.24
C SER A 127 -2.80 -17.86 -4.75
N GLN A 128 -2.49 -16.68 -5.30
CA GLN A 128 -2.18 -16.45 -6.72
C GLN A 128 -0.68 -16.30 -7.02
N ARG A 129 0.17 -16.29 -5.98
CA ARG A 129 1.64 -16.27 -6.08
C ARG A 129 2.23 -17.68 -5.99
#